data_AF-A0A3P7DQ15-F1
#
_entry.id   AF-A0A3P7DQ15-F1
#
_cell.length_a   1.000
_cell.length_b   1.000
_cell.length_c   1.000
_cell.angle_alpha   90.00
_cell.angle_beta   90.00
_cell.angle_gamma   90.00
#
_symmetry.space_group_name_H-M   'P 1'
#
loop_
_entity.id
_entity.type
_entity.pdbx_description
1 polymer ?
#
loop_
_entity_poly.entity_id
_entity_poly.type
_entity_poly.pdbx_seq_one_letter_code
_entity_poly.pdbx_strand_id
1 'polypeptide(L)'
;MTLSSRCLQLILRFVPFIRAAFQEKLSADKQPLLRHVDQLVRDYNDHSQEIVNKLITVIDHHLLMQLQVWDIKGSVPSPTFQQMCRQLVKFYNGLTGIMPESMIKDLFFRVHKNFKDNLKAQLNEMNITPHDSLTYGLVSQEYMFFIKNLQAIPCCSDLKDESINEALFSKN
;
A
#
# COMPACT_ATOMS: atom_id res chain seq x y z
N MET A 1 -3.94 18.17 1.88
CA MET A 1 -4.12 16.75 1.49
C MET A 1 -5.14 16.01 2.37
N THR A 2 -5.11 16.19 3.70
CA THR A 2 -6.01 15.50 4.65
C THR A 2 -7.50 15.84 4.48
N LEU A 3 -7.84 17.10 4.24
CA LEU A 3 -9.22 17.54 4.05
C LEU A 3 -9.84 16.98 2.76
N SER A 4 -9.07 17.01 1.65
CA SER A 4 -9.54 16.55 0.34
C SER A 4 -10.03 15.11 0.36
N SER A 5 -9.25 14.17 0.92
CA SER A 5 -9.64 12.74 0.97
C SER A 5 -10.90 12.49 1.81
N ARG A 6 -11.02 13.14 2.98
CA ARG A 6 -12.22 13.03 3.82
C ARG A 6 -13.45 13.64 3.15
N CYS A 7 -13.31 14.80 2.50
CA CYS A 7 -14.38 15.42 1.73
C CYS A 7 -14.84 14.51 0.57
N LEU A 8 -13.89 13.88 -0.14
CA LEU A 8 -14.20 12.92 -1.22
C LEU A 8 -15.00 11.72 -0.70
N GLN A 9 -14.58 11.09 0.41
CA GLN A 9 -15.33 9.99 1.01
C GLN A 9 -16.72 10.39 1.45
N LEU A 10 -16.87 11.57 2.06
CA LEU A 10 -18.17 12.06 2.50
C LEU A 10 -19.09 12.23 1.30
N ILE A 11 -18.61 12.90 0.24
CA ILE A 11 -19.37 13.12 -0.99
C ILE A 11 -19.79 11.77 -1.58
N LEU A 12 -18.83 10.84 -1.78
CA LEU A 12 -19.09 9.50 -2.31
C LEU A 12 -20.10 8.69 -1.47
N ARG A 13 -20.11 8.87 -0.13
CA ARG A 13 -21.09 8.24 0.77
C ARG A 13 -22.50 8.76 0.55
N PHE A 14 -22.66 10.04 0.24
CA PHE A 14 -23.96 10.67 0.01
C PHE A 14 -24.48 10.50 -1.43
N VAL A 15 -23.61 10.30 -2.41
CA VAL A 15 -24.03 10.19 -3.82
C VAL A 15 -25.11 9.12 -4.06
N PRO A 16 -25.05 7.89 -3.48
CA PRO A 16 -26.10 6.89 -3.68
C PRO A 16 -27.48 7.37 -3.21
N PHE A 17 -27.55 8.11 -2.10
CA PHE A 17 -28.80 8.65 -1.59
C PHE A 17 -29.35 9.76 -2.49
N ILE A 18 -28.46 10.63 -2.97
CA ILE A 18 -28.80 11.68 -3.93
C ILE A 18 -29.31 11.04 -5.24
N ARG A 19 -28.63 10.00 -5.73
CA ARG A 19 -29.01 9.25 -6.93
C ARG A 19 -30.37 8.59 -6.78
N ALA A 20 -30.62 7.92 -5.65
CA ALA A 20 -31.90 7.27 -5.37
C ALA A 20 -33.05 8.29 -5.29
N ALA A 21 -32.83 9.42 -4.60
CA ALA A 21 -33.82 10.49 -4.51
C ALA A 21 -34.14 11.08 -5.89
N PHE A 22 -33.12 11.33 -6.73
CA PHE A 22 -33.36 11.76 -8.11
C PHE A 22 -34.07 10.70 -8.94
N GLN A 23 -33.71 9.43 -8.79
CA GLN A 23 -34.33 8.34 -9.53
C GLN A 23 -35.83 8.20 -9.20
N GLU A 24 -36.23 8.41 -7.95
CA GLU A 24 -37.63 8.38 -7.54
C GLU A 24 -38.41 9.63 -7.99
N LYS A 25 -37.79 10.82 -7.97
CA LYS A 25 -38.48 12.09 -8.20
C LYS A 25 -38.43 12.59 -9.65
N LEU A 26 -37.47 12.11 -10.46
CA LEU A 26 -37.36 12.53 -11.85
C LEU A 26 -38.40 11.84 -12.73
N SER A 27 -39.05 12.65 -13.57
CA SER A 27 -39.91 12.17 -14.65
C SER A 27 -39.11 11.32 -15.66
N ALA A 28 -39.78 10.42 -16.37
CA ALA A 28 -39.14 9.42 -17.23
C ALA A 28 -38.21 10.04 -18.29
N ASP A 29 -38.57 11.21 -18.83
CA ASP A 29 -37.77 11.98 -19.79
C ASP A 29 -36.45 12.52 -19.20
N LYS A 30 -36.38 12.68 -17.87
CA LYS A 30 -35.20 13.21 -17.16
C LYS A 30 -34.33 12.14 -16.52
N GLN A 31 -34.75 10.88 -16.50
CA GLN A 31 -33.95 9.76 -16.01
C GLN A 31 -32.54 9.68 -16.63
N PRO A 32 -32.31 10.02 -17.92
CA PRO A 32 -30.96 10.05 -18.49
C PRO A 32 -29.99 10.99 -17.77
N LEU A 33 -30.47 12.00 -17.02
CA LEU A 33 -29.61 12.90 -16.26
C LEU A 33 -28.87 12.20 -15.11
N LEU A 34 -29.36 11.04 -14.64
CA LEU A 34 -28.66 10.24 -13.62
C LEU A 34 -27.25 9.82 -14.06
N ARG A 35 -26.98 9.76 -15.37
CA ARG A 35 -25.63 9.51 -15.91
C ARG A 35 -24.59 10.53 -15.42
N HIS A 36 -25.02 11.77 -15.13
CA HIS A 36 -24.14 12.83 -14.61
C HIS A 36 -23.77 12.57 -13.16
N VAL A 37 -24.69 12.01 -12.37
CA VAL A 37 -24.40 11.54 -11.01
C VAL A 37 -23.41 10.37 -11.07
N ASP A 38 -23.62 9.43 -11.98
CA ASP A 38 -22.70 8.31 -12.18
C ASP A 38 -21.32 8.78 -12.65
N GLN A 39 -21.25 9.81 -13.51
CA GLN A 39 -19.99 10.43 -13.92
C GLN A 39 -19.28 11.10 -12.74
N LEU A 40 -20.02 11.84 -11.91
CA LEU A 40 -19.45 12.45 -10.70
C LEU A 40 -18.82 11.40 -9.78
N VAL A 41 -19.48 10.26 -9.58
CA VAL A 41 -18.92 9.16 -8.79
C VAL A 41 -17.62 8.64 -9.40
N ARG A 42 -17.57 8.46 -10.72
CA ARG A 42 -16.36 8.03 -11.42
C ARG A 42 -15.22 9.03 -11.23
N ASP A 43 -15.47 10.31 -11.49
CA ASP A 43 -14.44 11.35 -11.37
C ASP A 43 -13.86 11.42 -9.95
N TYR A 44 -14.71 11.28 -8.93
CA TYR A 44 -14.28 11.25 -7.53
C TYR A 44 -13.47 10.00 -7.19
N ASN A 45 -13.89 8.83 -7.67
CA ASN A 45 -13.13 7.59 -7.48
C ASN A 45 -11.76 7.66 -8.17
N ASP A 46 -11.71 8.17 -9.40
CA ASP A 46 -10.47 8.33 -10.16
C ASP A 46 -9.50 9.27 -9.43
N HIS A 47 -10.00 10.41 -8.93
CA HIS A 47 -9.19 11.32 -8.13
C HIS A 47 -8.70 10.67 -6.83
N SER A 48 -9.54 9.88 -6.17
CA SER A 48 -9.13 9.14 -4.97
C SER A 48 -8.03 8.13 -5.28
N GLN A 49 -8.11 7.42 -6.41
CA GLN A 49 -7.08 6.49 -6.86
C GLN A 49 -5.77 7.20 -7.22
N GLU A 50 -5.85 8.38 -7.82
CA GLU A 50 -4.68 9.21 -8.11
C GLU A 50 -3.93 9.60 -6.82
N ILE A 51 -4.68 10.00 -5.77
CA ILE A 51 -4.11 10.29 -4.45
C ILE A 51 -3.43 9.03 -3.86
N VAL A 52 -4.10 7.89 -3.89
CA VAL A 52 -3.55 6.61 -3.41
C VAL A 52 -2.26 6.25 -4.15
N ASN A 53 -2.24 6.38 -5.48
CA ASN A 53 -1.05 6.11 -6.29
C ASN A 53 0.12 7.01 -5.91
N LYS A 54 -0.11 8.32 -5.70
CA LYS A 54 0.94 9.24 -5.24
C LYS A 54 1.48 8.87 -3.87
N LEU A 55 0.60 8.46 -2.95
CA LEU A 55 0.99 7.99 -1.62
C LEU A 55 1.86 6.74 -1.69
N ILE A 56 1.52 5.77 -2.55
CA ILE A 56 2.32 4.57 -2.83
C ILE A 56 3.70 4.96 -3.37
N THR A 57 3.75 5.83 -4.38
CA THR A 57 5.03 6.29 -4.96
C THR A 57 5.96 6.91 -3.91
N VAL A 58 5.41 7.72 -3.00
CA VAL A 58 6.22 8.38 -1.94
C VAL A 58 6.80 7.35 -0.98
N ILE A 59 5.99 6.41 -0.49
CA ILE A 59 6.48 5.42 0.48
C ILE A 59 7.42 4.42 -0.21
N ASP A 60 7.12 3.97 -1.43
CA ASP A 60 7.99 3.08 -2.20
C ASP A 60 9.35 3.71 -2.46
N HIS A 61 9.39 4.99 -2.83
CA HIS A 61 10.65 5.70 -3.03
C HIS A 61 11.48 5.72 -1.74
N HIS A 62 10.85 5.96 -0.58
CA HIS A 62 11.56 5.92 0.69
C HIS A 62 12.14 4.53 0.98
N LEU A 63 11.36 3.46 0.78
CA LEU A 63 11.83 2.09 0.98
C LEU A 63 12.99 1.74 0.03
N LEU A 64 12.89 2.14 -1.23
CA LEU A 64 13.94 1.93 -2.23
C LEU A 64 15.24 2.64 -1.82
N MET A 65 15.17 3.90 -1.37
CA MET A 65 16.35 4.63 -0.90
C MET A 65 17.00 3.95 0.31
N GLN A 66 16.21 3.34 1.19
CA GLN A 66 16.75 2.55 2.31
C GLN A 66 17.45 1.28 1.81
N LEU A 67 16.85 0.54 0.86
CA LEU A 67 17.46 -0.65 0.28
C LEU A 67 18.80 -0.36 -0.42
N GLN A 68 18.93 0.80 -1.08
CA GLN A 68 20.17 1.18 -1.77
C GLN A 68 21.36 1.42 -0.84
N VAL A 69 21.12 1.81 0.42
CA VAL A 69 22.16 2.04 1.42
C VAL A 69 22.29 0.88 2.41
N TRP A 70 21.61 -0.24 2.14
CA TRP A 70 21.60 -1.39 3.03
C TRP A 70 22.93 -2.17 2.97
N ASP A 71 23.51 -2.46 4.13
CA ASP A 71 24.73 -3.27 4.27
C ASP A 71 24.44 -4.58 5.03
N ILE A 72 24.76 -5.71 4.40
CA ILE A 72 24.41 -7.07 4.85
C ILE A 72 25.58 -7.68 5.64
N LYS A 73 26.03 -6.94 6.66
CA LYS A 73 27.13 -7.38 7.55
C LYS A 73 26.94 -6.99 9.01
N GLY A 74 25.87 -6.25 9.32
CA GLY A 74 25.60 -5.72 10.65
C GLY A 74 24.78 -6.65 11.55
N SER A 75 24.23 -6.05 12.61
CA SER A 75 23.21 -6.69 13.44
C SER A 75 21.92 -6.88 12.66
N VAL A 76 21.25 -8.01 12.85
CA VAL A 76 19.88 -8.23 12.36
C VAL A 76 18.90 -8.01 13.52
N PRO A 77 17.87 -7.15 13.37
CA PRO A 77 17.55 -6.35 12.19
C PRO A 77 18.47 -5.13 12.03
N SER A 78 18.84 -4.84 10.79
CA SER A 78 19.69 -3.70 10.46
C SER A 78 18.99 -2.36 10.74
N PRO A 79 19.75 -1.29 11.00
CA PRO A 79 19.20 0.06 11.16
C PRO A 79 18.27 0.46 10.00
N THR A 80 18.62 0.05 8.78
CA THR A 80 17.86 0.25 7.55
C THR A 80 16.48 -0.42 7.62
N PHE A 81 16.42 -1.72 7.95
CA PHE A 81 15.14 -2.43 8.07
C PHE A 81 14.28 -1.90 9.23
N GLN A 82 14.90 -1.55 10.36
CA GLN A 82 14.20 -0.89 11.45
C GLN A 82 13.63 0.47 11.02
N GLN A 83 14.37 1.26 10.24
CA GLN A 83 13.92 2.55 9.73
C GLN A 83 12.75 2.41 8.76
N MET A 84 12.81 1.45 7.84
CA MET A 84 11.70 1.11 6.95
C MET A 84 10.43 0.76 7.73
N CYS A 85 10.53 -0.14 8.72
CA CYS A 85 9.39 -0.54 9.54
C CYS A 85 8.79 0.64 10.32
N ARG A 86 9.64 1.47 10.95
CA ARG A 86 9.18 2.69 11.64
C ARG A 86 8.48 3.66 10.70
N GLN A 87 8.98 3.82 9.48
CA GLN A 87 8.38 4.71 8.49
C GLN A 87 7.01 4.18 8.02
N LEU A 88 6.88 2.87 7.82
CA LEU A 88 5.60 2.23 7.47
C LEU A 88 4.55 2.42 8.57
N VAL A 89 4.92 2.26 9.84
CA VAL A 89 3.99 2.52 10.97
C VAL A 89 3.58 4.00 11.03
N LYS A 90 4.53 4.92 10.89
CA LYS A 90 4.23 6.37 10.84
C LYS A 90 3.30 6.71 9.67
N PHE A 91 3.57 6.11 8.52
CA PHE A 91 2.75 6.30 7.33
C PHE A 91 1.34 5.78 7.55
N TYR A 92 1.17 4.56 8.06
CA TYR A 92 -0.13 4.02 8.46
C TYR A 92 -0.87 4.97 9.41
N ASN A 93 -0.24 5.38 10.52
CA ASN A 93 -0.85 6.30 11.48
C ASN A 93 -1.27 7.62 10.83
N GLY A 94 -0.47 8.14 9.89
CA GLY A 94 -0.79 9.34 9.11
C GLY A 94 -1.94 9.16 8.13
N LEU A 95 -2.33 7.92 7.79
CA LEU A 95 -3.48 7.61 6.95
C LEU A 95 -4.73 7.27 7.77
N THR A 96 -4.55 6.71 8.98
CA THR A 96 -5.67 6.36 9.86
C THR A 96 -6.56 7.57 10.14
N GLY A 97 -7.87 7.35 10.03
CA GLY A 97 -8.88 8.39 10.12
C GLY A 97 -9.02 9.26 8.88
N ILE A 98 -8.06 9.31 7.95
CA ILE A 98 -8.20 10.07 6.70
C ILE A 98 -8.78 9.21 5.59
N MET A 99 -8.40 7.93 5.55
CA MET A 99 -8.87 6.96 4.56
C MET A 99 -9.60 5.80 5.23
N PRO A 100 -10.53 5.12 4.51
CA PRO A 100 -11.16 3.92 5.01
C PRO A 100 -10.11 2.82 5.14
N GLU A 101 -10.25 1.98 6.16
CA GLU A 101 -9.28 0.94 6.46
C GLU A 101 -9.07 -0.04 5.29
N SER A 102 -10.12 -0.34 4.51
CA SER A 102 -10.02 -1.17 3.31
C SER A 102 -9.08 -0.58 2.25
N MET A 103 -9.14 0.74 2.02
CA MET A 103 -8.27 1.41 1.06
C MET A 103 -6.83 1.47 1.57
N ILE A 104 -6.62 1.66 2.89
CA ILE A 104 -5.29 1.60 3.49
C ILE A 104 -4.71 0.19 3.33
N LYS A 105 -5.53 -0.85 3.56
CA LYS A 105 -5.13 -2.24 3.36
C LYS A 105 -4.68 -2.51 1.92
N ASP A 106 -5.49 -2.14 0.94
CA ASP A 106 -5.13 -2.31 -0.49
C ASP A 106 -3.85 -1.55 -0.86
N LEU A 107 -3.67 -0.35 -0.30
CA LEU A 107 -2.45 0.43 -0.44
C LEU A 107 -1.24 -0.37 0.06
N PHE A 108 -1.31 -0.90 1.28
CA PHE A 108 -0.21 -1.66 1.89
C PHE A 108 0.09 -2.96 1.16
N PHE A 109 -0.90 -3.64 0.59
CA PHE A 109 -0.67 -4.80 -0.30
C PHE A 109 0.17 -4.43 -1.52
N ARG A 110 -0.10 -3.27 -2.13
CA ARG A 110 0.68 -2.78 -3.27
C ARG A 110 2.10 -2.40 -2.87
N VAL A 111 2.26 -1.71 -1.74
CA VAL A 111 3.57 -1.36 -1.18
C VAL A 111 4.38 -2.61 -0.86
N HIS A 112 3.77 -3.64 -0.27
CA HIS A 112 4.46 -4.91 0.02
C HIS A 112 4.89 -5.61 -1.27
N LYS A 113 4.02 -5.68 -2.28
CA LYS A 113 4.39 -6.22 -3.60
C LYS A 113 5.59 -5.47 -4.19
N ASN A 114 5.54 -4.14 -4.22
CA ASN A 114 6.61 -3.31 -4.76
C ASN A 114 7.91 -3.47 -3.97
N PHE A 115 7.83 -3.60 -2.64
CA PHE A 115 8.99 -3.90 -1.79
C PHE A 115 9.63 -5.24 -2.16
N LYS A 116 8.86 -6.30 -2.42
CA LYS A 116 9.40 -7.59 -2.85
C LYS A 116 10.15 -7.49 -4.18
N ASP A 117 9.58 -6.78 -5.15
CA ASP A 117 10.21 -6.57 -6.45
C ASP A 117 11.52 -5.76 -6.31
N ASN A 118 11.52 -4.71 -5.49
CA ASN A 118 12.70 -3.89 -5.21
C ASN A 118 13.78 -4.66 -4.44
N LEU A 119 13.38 -5.47 -3.45
CA LEU A 119 14.30 -6.32 -2.70
C LEU A 119 14.96 -7.35 -3.62
N LYS A 120 14.18 -7.97 -4.52
CA LYS A 120 14.71 -8.89 -5.54
C LYS A 120 15.76 -8.21 -6.42
N ALA A 121 15.47 -7.00 -6.89
CA ALA A 121 16.40 -6.23 -7.71
C ALA A 121 17.68 -5.90 -6.94
N GLN A 122 17.56 -5.44 -5.69
CA GLN A 122 18.69 -5.10 -4.83
C GLN A 122 19.59 -6.33 -4.57
N LEU A 123 19.00 -7.50 -4.28
CA LEU A 123 19.76 -8.73 -4.07
C LEU A 123 20.53 -9.17 -5.31
N ASN A 124 19.92 -9.02 -6.50
CA ASN A 124 20.61 -9.28 -7.76
C ASN A 124 21.78 -8.32 -7.97
N GLU A 125 21.63 -7.03 -7.66
CA GLU A 125 22.70 -6.03 -7.76
C GLU A 125 23.87 -6.36 -6.81
N MET A 126 23.56 -6.85 -5.60
CA MET A 126 24.56 -7.28 -4.62
C MET A 126 25.14 -8.68 -4.90
N ASN A 127 24.73 -9.36 -5.96
CA ASN A 127 25.11 -10.74 -6.31
C ASN A 127 24.81 -11.75 -5.19
N ILE A 128 23.75 -11.52 -4.41
CA ILE A 128 23.35 -12.41 -3.33
C ILE A 128 22.33 -13.42 -3.86
N THR A 129 22.67 -14.69 -3.72
CA THR A 129 21.84 -15.81 -4.20
C THR A 129 21.56 -16.78 -3.05
N PRO A 130 20.53 -17.63 -3.16
CA PRO A 130 20.29 -18.70 -2.18
C PRO A 130 21.47 -19.66 -1.98
N HIS A 131 22.44 -19.70 -2.91
CA HIS A 131 23.64 -20.51 -2.78
C HIS A 131 24.67 -19.90 -1.80
N ASP A 132 24.64 -18.59 -1.57
CA ASP A 132 25.40 -17.95 -0.49
C ASP A 132 24.64 -18.08 0.83
N SER A 133 24.67 -19.29 1.40
CA SER A 133 23.82 -19.67 2.55
C SER A 133 23.92 -18.73 3.76
N LEU A 134 25.11 -18.20 4.06
CA LEU A 134 25.32 -17.34 5.22
C LEU A 134 24.68 -15.97 5.02
N THR A 135 25.05 -15.28 3.93
CA THR A 135 24.52 -13.95 3.62
C THR A 135 23.03 -14.03 3.35
N TYR A 136 22.57 -15.04 2.59
CA TYR A 136 21.15 -15.25 2.32
C TYR A 136 20.35 -15.58 3.59
N GLY A 137 20.96 -16.23 4.58
CA GLY A 137 20.39 -16.45 5.90
C GLY A 137 20.14 -15.15 6.68
N LEU A 138 21.02 -14.15 6.54
CA LEU A 138 20.83 -12.81 7.13
C LEU A 138 19.68 -12.07 6.43
N VAL A 139 19.66 -12.09 5.10
CA VAL A 139 18.56 -11.52 4.30
C VAL A 139 17.21 -12.15 4.69
N SER A 140 17.18 -13.46 4.90
CA SER A 140 15.97 -14.18 5.32
C SER A 140 15.44 -13.69 6.67
N GLN A 141 16.33 -13.45 7.64
CA GLN A 141 15.94 -12.93 8.96
C GLN A 141 15.45 -11.49 8.89
N GLU A 142 16.05 -10.65 8.03
CA GLU A 142 15.61 -9.27 7.79
C GLU A 142 14.21 -9.23 7.17
N TYR A 143 13.96 -10.06 6.16
CA TYR A 143 12.63 -10.17 5.56
C TYR A 143 11.58 -10.67 6.57
N MET A 144 11.94 -11.64 7.41
CA MET A 144 11.06 -12.11 8.48
C MET A 144 10.73 -10.99 9.47
N PHE A 145 11.73 -10.20 9.88
CA PHE A 145 11.51 -9.02 10.72
C PHE A 145 10.57 -8.01 10.06
N PHE A 146 10.76 -7.74 8.76
CA PHE A 146 9.91 -6.83 7.98
C PHE A 146 8.46 -7.30 7.95
N ILE A 147 8.20 -8.56 7.60
CA ILE A 147 6.85 -9.13 7.53
C ILE A 147 6.16 -9.10 8.90
N LYS A 148 6.87 -9.45 9.98
CA LYS A 148 6.29 -9.41 11.32
C LYS A 148 5.92 -7.99 11.76
N ASN A 149 6.72 -6.99 11.40
CA ASN A 149 6.38 -5.59 11.65
C ASN A 149 5.19 -5.13 10.81
N LEU A 150 5.10 -5.58 9.56
CA LEU A 150 3.98 -5.26 8.69
C LEU A 150 2.67 -5.88 9.21
N GLN A 151 2.71 -7.15 9.63
CA GLN A 151 1.59 -7.86 10.25
C GLN A 151 1.13 -7.24 11.58
N ALA A 152 2.01 -6.53 12.29
CA ALA A 152 1.66 -5.79 13.49
C ALA A 152 0.84 -4.51 13.21
N ILE A 153 0.79 -4.06 11.95
CA ILE A 153 -0.10 -2.97 11.54
C ILE A 153 -1.53 -3.52 11.41
N PRO A 154 -2.56 -2.91 12.04
CA PRO A 154 -3.89 -3.48 12.13
C PRO A 154 -4.51 -3.89 10.77
N CYS A 155 -4.31 -3.10 9.72
CA CYS A 155 -4.88 -3.40 8.40
C CYS A 155 -4.12 -4.51 7.63
N CYS A 156 -3.01 -5.01 8.16
CA CYS A 156 -2.07 -5.90 7.50
C CYS A 156 -1.89 -7.24 8.23
N SER A 157 -2.67 -7.51 9.28
CA SER A 157 -2.53 -8.71 10.11
C SER A 157 -2.75 -10.02 9.36
N ASP A 158 -3.47 -9.98 8.23
CA ASP A 158 -3.77 -11.14 7.37
C ASP A 158 -2.80 -11.31 6.20
N LEU A 159 -1.73 -10.51 6.13
CA LEU A 159 -0.66 -10.76 5.17
C LEU A 159 -0.07 -12.14 5.39
N LYS A 160 0.17 -12.88 4.30
CA LYS A 160 0.74 -14.22 4.35
C LYS A 160 2.11 -14.19 5.04
N ASP A 161 2.29 -15.05 6.03
CA ASP A 161 3.60 -15.33 6.62
C ASP A 161 4.40 -16.20 5.64
N GLU A 162 5.07 -15.54 4.70
CA GLU A 162 5.84 -16.18 3.64
C GLU A 162 7.34 -16.05 3.91
N SER A 163 8.10 -17.09 3.54
CA SER A 163 9.55 -17.04 3.51
C SER A 163 10.04 -16.10 2.41
N ILE A 164 11.31 -15.67 2.51
CA ILE A 164 11.90 -14.85 1.44
C ILE A 164 11.92 -15.57 0.09
N ASN A 165 12.06 -16.90 0.08
CA ASN A 165 12.02 -17.67 -1.17
C ASN A 165 10.65 -17.63 -1.83
N GLU A 166 9.58 -17.79 -1.05
CA GLU A 166 8.22 -17.63 -1.56
C GLU A 166 7.99 -16.20 -2.05
N ALA A 167 8.41 -15.22 -1.26
CA ALA A 167 8.26 -13.81 -1.58
C ALA A 167 8.90 -13.43 -2.92
N LEU A 168 10.10 -13.94 -3.22
CA LEU A 168 10.87 -13.55 -4.40
C LEU A 168 10.66 -14.45 -5.62
N PHE A 169 10.19 -15.70 -5.43
CA PHE A 169 10.15 -16.71 -6.50
C PHE A 169 8.79 -17.38 -6.72
N SER A 170 7.80 -17.21 -5.84
CA SER A 170 6.45 -17.69 -6.14
C SER A 170 5.85 -16.87 -7.28
N LYS A 171 5.34 -17.56 -8.31
CA LYS A 171 4.48 -16.93 -9.33
C LYS A 171 3.14 -16.61 -8.64
N ASN A 172 2.94 -15.35 -8.27
CA ASN A 172 1.66 -14.83 -7.81
C ASN A 172 0.59 -14.99 -8.90
#